data_AF-A0A0G0K4H2-F1
#
_entry.id   AF-A0A0G0K4H2-F1
#
_cell.length_a   1.000
_cell.length_b   1.000
_cell.length_c   1.000
_cell.angle_alpha   90.00
_cell.angle_beta   90.00
_cell.angle_gamma   90.00
#
_symmetry.space_group_name_H-M   'P 1'
#
loop_
_entity.id
_entity.type
_entity.pdbx_description
1 polymer ?
#
loop_
_entity_poly.entity_id
_entity_poly.type
_entity_poly.pdbx_seq_one_letter_code
_entity_poly.pdbx_strand_id
1 'polypeptide(L)'
;MEAKIRKQKFLEKQINLGIKLVIDSDKLRYHIRPSDIKIKSGGMIGKFGKAELECSAALLVKFFQAKGKWTGFNISELKLFYETKIQKNIEETFEEAIFGLFSWWFDDAMHGQWREPLPCVVQDTDGIFYITEYFITRCIQ
;
A
#
# COMPACT_ATOMS: atom_id res chain seq x y z
N MET A 1 10.57 -26.59 -1.01
CA MET A 1 11.11 -26.42 0.36
C MET A 1 11.80 -25.06 0.51
N GLU A 2 12.57 -24.62 -0.48
CA GLU A 2 13.31 -23.35 -0.46
C GLU A 2 12.46 -22.08 -0.35
N ALA A 3 11.31 -22.01 -1.02
CA ALA A 3 10.44 -20.83 -0.97
C ALA A 3 9.91 -20.52 0.45
N LYS A 4 9.60 -21.55 1.24
CA LYS A 4 9.16 -21.37 2.65
C LYS A 4 10.27 -20.76 3.51
N ILE A 5 11.51 -21.20 3.30
CA ILE A 5 12.68 -20.72 4.05
C ILE A 5 13.00 -19.26 3.68
N ARG A 6 12.92 -18.91 2.39
CA ARG A 6 13.14 -17.53 1.92
C ARG A 6 12.10 -16.57 2.50
N LYS A 7 10.83 -16.95 2.44
CA LYS A 7 9.73 -16.17 3.03
C LYS A 7 9.91 -15.97 4.53
N GLN A 8 10.32 -17.00 5.26
CA GLN A 8 10.54 -16.90 6.70
C GLN A 8 11.69 -15.95 7.06
N LYS A 9 12.82 -16.03 6.36
CA LYS A 9 13.95 -15.10 6.54
C LYS A 9 13.58 -13.65 6.21
N PHE A 10 12.76 -13.43 5.18
CA PHE A 10 12.22 -12.11 4.87
C PHE A 10 11.39 -11.57 6.02
N LEU A 11 10.48 -12.37 6.58
CA LEU A 11 9.65 -11.97 7.72
C LEU A 11 10.48 -11.61 8.94
N GLU A 12 11.47 -12.44 9.29
CA GLU A 12 12.39 -12.19 10.40
C GLU A 12 13.16 -10.88 10.20
N LYS A 13 13.61 -10.58 8.97
CA LYS A 13 14.27 -9.32 8.65
C LYS A 13 13.35 -8.11 8.88
N GLN A 14 12.09 -8.16 8.43
CA GLN A 14 11.15 -7.05 8.60
C GLN A 14 10.81 -6.83 10.08
N ILE A 15 10.62 -7.92 10.84
CA ILE A 15 10.41 -7.86 12.29
C ILE A 15 11.60 -7.19 12.99
N ASN A 16 12.84 -7.53 12.62
CA ASN A 16 14.04 -6.92 13.17
C ASN A 16 14.18 -5.42 12.83
N LEU A 17 13.57 -4.98 11.74
CA LEU A 17 13.48 -3.55 11.35
C LEU A 17 12.30 -2.84 12.02
N GLY A 18 11.54 -3.51 12.89
CA GLY A 18 10.32 -2.99 13.50
C GLY A 18 9.13 -2.87 12.54
N ILE A 19 9.25 -3.40 11.32
CA ILE A 19 8.20 -3.35 10.30
C ILE A 19 7.25 -4.52 10.54
N LYS A 20 6.01 -4.20 10.90
CA LYS A 20 4.93 -5.17 11.05
C LYS A 20 4.17 -5.30 9.74
N LEU A 21 4.22 -6.49 9.16
CA LEU A 21 3.52 -6.80 7.92
C LEU A 21 2.10 -7.29 8.19
N VAL A 22 1.19 -6.92 7.30
CA VAL A 22 -0.15 -7.46 7.26
C VAL A 22 -0.13 -8.59 6.25
N ILE A 23 0.04 -9.81 6.74
CA ILE A 23 0.02 -11.01 5.92
C ILE A 23 -1.17 -11.84 6.38
N ASP A 24 -1.95 -12.27 5.40
CA ASP A 24 -3.04 -13.25 5.50
C ASP A 24 -2.49 -14.54 6.14
N SER A 25 -2.35 -14.50 7.45
CA SER A 25 -2.25 -15.63 8.32
C SER A 25 -3.43 -15.47 9.24
N ASP A 26 -4.24 -16.51 9.38
CA ASP A 26 -5.39 -16.59 10.30
C ASP A 26 -5.05 -16.27 11.77
N LYS A 27 -3.79 -15.89 12.06
CA LYS A 27 -3.21 -15.61 13.37
C LYS A 27 -2.85 -14.13 13.60
N LEU A 28 -2.77 -13.30 12.57
CA LEU A 28 -2.58 -11.85 12.73
C LEU A 28 -3.94 -11.16 12.58
N ARG A 29 -4.63 -11.02 13.71
CA ARG A 29 -5.89 -10.26 13.84
C ARG A 29 -5.67 -8.78 13.54
N TYR A 30 -5.50 -8.40 12.29
CA TYR A 30 -5.85 -7.05 11.89
C TYR A 30 -7.38 -6.97 11.88
N HIS A 31 -7.93 -6.36 12.94
CA HIS A 31 -9.37 -6.15 13.06
C HIS A 31 -9.92 -5.24 11.96
N ILE A 32 -9.05 -4.45 11.31
CA ILE A 32 -9.44 -3.49 10.28
C ILE A 32 -9.35 -4.16 8.91
N ARG A 33 -10.49 -4.39 8.29
CA ARG A 33 -10.62 -4.87 6.92
C ARG A 33 -10.53 -3.70 5.94
N PRO A 34 -10.17 -3.93 4.66
CA PRO A 34 -10.23 -2.87 3.65
C PRO A 34 -11.59 -2.18 3.58
N SER A 35 -12.68 -2.92 3.80
CA SER A 35 -14.06 -2.40 3.83
C SER A 35 -14.34 -1.42 4.97
N ASP A 36 -13.57 -1.48 6.05
CA ASP A 36 -13.80 -0.65 7.24
C ASP A 36 -13.23 0.77 7.03
N ILE A 37 -12.41 0.94 6.00
CA ILE A 37 -11.72 2.18 5.66
C ILE A 37 -12.61 3.02 4.74
N LYS A 38 -13.06 4.18 5.23
CA LYS A 38 -13.89 5.12 4.47
C LYS A 38 -13.02 6.12 3.71
N ILE A 39 -13.16 6.13 2.39
CA ILE A 39 -12.49 7.12 1.53
C ILE A 39 -13.33 8.40 1.51
N LYS A 40 -12.70 9.56 1.75
CA LYS A 40 -13.41 10.85 1.85
C LYS A 40 -13.93 11.29 0.47
N SER A 41 -14.96 12.14 0.48
CA SER A 41 -15.42 12.86 -0.72
C SER A 41 -14.27 13.70 -1.26
N GLY A 42 -13.71 13.31 -2.40
CA GLY A 42 -12.46 13.84 -2.95
C GLY A 42 -11.38 12.79 -3.19
N GLY A 43 -11.61 11.52 -2.83
CA GLY A 43 -10.69 10.43 -3.16
C GLY A 43 -9.41 10.41 -2.33
N MET A 44 -9.32 11.23 -1.29
CA MET A 44 -8.19 11.27 -0.35
C MET A 44 -8.47 10.44 0.90
N ILE A 45 -7.40 9.94 1.53
CA ILE A 45 -7.51 9.24 2.80
C ILE A 45 -6.30 9.42 3.71
N GLY A 46 -6.58 9.34 5.02
CA GLY A 46 -5.59 9.25 6.06
C GLY A 46 -4.94 10.60 6.39
N LYS A 47 -3.70 10.51 6.84
CA LYS A 47 -2.84 11.65 7.20
C LYS A 47 -1.45 11.48 6.60
N PHE A 48 -1.31 11.16 5.32
CA PHE A 48 0.02 10.91 4.75
C PHE A 48 0.86 12.19 4.58
N GLY A 49 0.25 13.37 4.74
CA GLY A 49 0.94 14.66 4.81
C GLY A 49 1.11 15.35 3.45
N LYS A 50 0.90 14.61 2.35
CA LYS A 50 0.84 15.14 0.98
C LYS A 50 -0.40 14.61 0.28
N ALA A 51 -1.13 15.47 -0.43
CA ALA A 51 -2.40 15.10 -1.09
C ALA A 51 -2.21 13.96 -2.09
N GLU A 52 -1.13 13.96 -2.88
CA GLU A 52 -0.81 12.91 -3.84
C GLU A 52 -0.57 11.56 -3.16
N LEU A 53 0.06 11.56 -1.98
CA LEU A 53 0.21 10.33 -1.18
C LEU A 53 -1.13 9.85 -0.64
N GLU A 54 -2.00 10.75 -0.21
CA GLU A 54 -3.33 10.41 0.29
C GLU A 54 -4.24 9.87 -0.82
N CYS A 55 -4.14 10.43 -2.03
CA CYS A 55 -4.77 9.88 -3.23
C CYS A 55 -4.22 8.49 -3.56
N SER A 56 -2.90 8.34 -3.59
CA SER A 56 -2.24 7.05 -3.84
C SER A 56 -2.67 5.98 -2.82
N ALA A 57 -2.73 6.35 -1.53
CA ALA A 57 -3.20 5.47 -0.47
C ALA A 57 -4.67 5.08 -0.66
N ALA A 58 -5.53 6.03 -1.04
CA ALA A 58 -6.94 5.74 -1.31
C ALA A 58 -7.11 4.80 -2.51
N LEU A 59 -6.29 4.95 -3.55
CA LEU A 59 -6.25 4.03 -4.67
C LEU A 59 -5.90 2.62 -4.19
N LEU A 60 -4.79 2.43 -3.47
CA LEU A 60 -4.46 1.11 -2.90
C LEU A 60 -5.59 0.54 -2.03
N VAL A 61 -6.24 1.36 -1.19
CA VAL A 61 -7.42 0.92 -0.42
C VAL A 61 -8.54 0.42 -1.34
N LYS A 62 -8.86 1.12 -2.44
CA LYS A 62 -9.87 0.66 -3.43
C LYS A 62 -9.49 -0.69 -4.04
N PHE A 63 -8.22 -0.89 -4.37
CA PHE A 63 -7.72 -2.17 -4.87
C PHE A 63 -7.97 -3.30 -3.84
N PHE A 64 -7.63 -3.08 -2.57
CA PHE A 64 -7.87 -4.08 -1.53
C PHE A 64 -9.34 -4.26 -1.14
N GLN A 65 -10.15 -3.21 -1.25
CA GLN A 65 -11.61 -3.31 -1.11
C GLN A 65 -12.20 -4.20 -2.18
N ALA A 66 -11.75 -4.07 -3.43
CA ALA A 66 -12.15 -4.95 -4.52
C ALA A 66 -11.69 -6.40 -4.31
N LYS A 67 -10.50 -6.62 -3.72
CA LYS A 67 -10.02 -7.97 -3.34
C LYS A 67 -10.68 -8.52 -2.07
N GLY A 68 -11.30 -7.68 -1.25
CA GLY A 68 -11.95 -8.02 0.02
C GLY A 68 -11.01 -8.31 1.20
N LYS A 69 -9.69 -8.24 1.02
CA LYS A 69 -8.70 -8.55 2.07
C LYS A 69 -7.35 -7.89 1.85
N TRP A 70 -6.58 -7.73 2.93
CA TRP A 70 -5.16 -7.37 2.87
C TRP A 70 -4.33 -8.60 2.53
N THR A 71 -3.79 -8.64 1.31
CA THR A 71 -2.98 -9.77 0.84
C THR A 71 -1.79 -9.25 0.03
N GLY A 72 -0.79 -10.10 -0.17
CA GLY A 72 0.26 -9.80 -1.12
C GLY A 72 -0.30 -9.56 -2.53
N PHE A 73 0.36 -8.68 -3.28
CA PHE A 73 0.05 -8.37 -4.68
C PHE A 73 1.34 -8.14 -5.47
N ASN A 74 1.27 -8.23 -6.79
CA ASN A 74 2.38 -7.83 -7.67
C ASN A 74 1.98 -6.56 -8.44
N ILE A 75 2.98 -5.86 -9.01
CA ILE A 75 2.75 -4.64 -9.79
C ILE A 75 1.81 -4.90 -10.98
N SER A 76 1.94 -6.05 -11.64
CA SER A 76 1.10 -6.41 -12.79
C SER A 76 -0.37 -6.53 -12.42
N GLU A 77 -0.70 -7.11 -11.26
CA GLU A 77 -2.06 -7.18 -10.72
C GLU A 77 -2.63 -5.78 -10.46
N LEU A 78 -1.84 -4.90 -9.86
CA LEU A 78 -2.26 -3.54 -9.58
C LEU A 78 -2.48 -2.74 -10.87
N LYS A 79 -1.55 -2.85 -11.81
CA LYS A 79 -1.64 -2.21 -13.13
C LYS A 79 -2.88 -2.68 -13.89
N LEU A 80 -3.10 -3.99 -13.98
CA LEU A 80 -4.28 -4.56 -14.63
C LEU A 80 -5.59 -4.07 -14.01
N PHE A 81 -5.64 -3.92 -12.69
CA PHE A 81 -6.81 -3.40 -11.99
C PHE A 81 -7.16 -1.96 -12.41
N TYR A 82 -6.17 -1.06 -12.55
CA TYR A 82 -6.44 0.33 -12.97
C TYR A 82 -6.67 0.47 -14.46
N GLU A 83 -5.94 -0.27 -15.30
CA GLU A 83 -6.17 -0.25 -16.75
C GLU A 83 -7.59 -0.71 -17.11
N THR A 84 -8.11 -1.73 -16.43
CA THR A 84 -9.50 -2.19 -16.62
C THR A 84 -10.55 -1.21 -16.09
N LYS A 85 -10.18 -0.29 -15.19
CA LYS A 85 -11.05 0.80 -14.72
C LYS A 85 -11.00 2.03 -15.63
N ILE A 86 -9.85 2.35 -16.21
CA ILE A 86 -9.73 3.40 -17.23
C ILE A 86 -10.66 3.08 -18.41
N GLN A 87 -10.71 1.82 -18.83
CA GLN A 87 -11.68 1.34 -19.84
C GLN A 87 -13.15 1.55 -19.44
N LYS A 88 -13.44 1.77 -18.15
CA LYS A 88 -14.77 2.09 -17.61
C LYS A 88 -14.98 3.59 -17.37
N ASN A 89 -14.16 4.45 -17.97
CA ASN A 89 -14.18 5.92 -17.81
C ASN A 89 -13.99 6.39 -16.36
N ILE A 90 -13.15 5.69 -15.61
CA ILE A 90 -12.67 6.16 -14.30
C ILE A 90 -11.24 6.68 -14.49
N GLU A 91 -11.01 7.96 -14.24
CA GLU A 91 -9.70 8.63 -14.34
C GLU A 91 -8.77 8.28 -13.16
N GLU A 92 -8.59 6.99 -12.87
CA GLU A 92 -7.66 6.49 -11.86
C GLU A 92 -6.53 5.73 -12.58
N THR A 93 -5.29 6.20 -12.47
CA THR A 93 -4.13 5.59 -13.14
C THR A 93 -3.28 4.74 -12.21
N PHE A 94 -2.50 3.83 -12.82
CA PHE A 94 -1.51 3.03 -12.10
C PHE A 94 -0.42 3.92 -11.49
N GLU A 95 0.04 4.92 -12.22
CA GLU A 95 1.08 5.87 -11.83
C GLU A 95 0.67 6.65 -10.57
N GLU A 96 -0.58 7.11 -10.50
CA GLU A 96 -1.13 7.75 -9.29
C GLU A 96 -1.20 6.77 -8.12
N ALA A 97 -1.57 5.51 -8.36
CA ALA A 97 -1.68 4.48 -7.32
C ALA A 97 -0.35 4.08 -6.69
N ILE A 98 0.79 4.45 -7.29
CA ILE A 98 2.13 4.16 -6.77
C ILE A 98 2.92 5.40 -6.36
N PHE A 99 2.43 6.60 -6.65
CA PHE A 99 3.15 7.85 -6.42
C PHE A 99 3.58 8.01 -4.96
N GLY A 100 4.89 8.12 -4.72
CA GLY A 100 5.50 8.38 -3.42
C GLY A 100 5.32 7.31 -2.33
N LEU A 101 4.52 6.27 -2.59
CA LEU A 101 4.38 5.11 -1.70
C LEU A 101 5.47 4.05 -1.93
N PHE A 102 6.01 3.97 -3.14
CA PHE A 102 7.05 2.99 -3.52
C PHE A 102 8.41 3.63 -3.79
N SER A 103 8.46 4.97 -3.90
CA SER A 103 9.66 5.69 -4.29
C SER A 103 9.81 6.96 -3.48
N TRP A 104 11.00 7.55 -3.61
CA TRP A 104 11.26 8.90 -3.13
C TRP A 104 10.27 9.85 -3.79
N TRP A 105 9.87 10.88 -3.05
CA TRP A 105 9.00 11.93 -3.55
C TRP A 105 9.52 13.29 -3.11
N PHE A 106 9.20 14.30 -3.90
CA PHE A 106 9.59 15.67 -3.60
C PHE A 106 8.42 16.39 -2.91
N ASP A 107 8.70 16.92 -1.72
CA ASP A 107 7.81 17.76 -0.94
C ASP A 107 8.05 19.21 -1.35
N ASP A 108 7.23 19.68 -2.28
CA ASP A 108 7.29 21.03 -2.85
C ASP A 108 6.64 22.09 -1.96
N ALA A 109 6.11 21.73 -0.79
CA ALA A 109 5.67 22.70 0.20
C ALA A 109 6.85 23.51 0.74
N MET A 110 6.70 24.84 0.83
CA MET A 110 7.51 25.91 1.48
C MET A 110 9.06 25.86 1.42
N HIS A 111 9.72 24.70 1.52
CA HIS A 111 11.17 24.52 1.53
C HIS A 111 11.70 23.38 0.63
N GLY A 112 10.85 22.73 -0.18
CA GLY A 112 11.29 21.89 -1.29
C GLY A 112 12.31 20.80 -0.92
N GLN A 113 11.88 19.67 -0.35
CA GLN A 113 12.79 18.63 0.13
C GLN A 113 12.47 17.25 -0.46
N TRP A 114 13.52 16.49 -0.78
CA TRP A 114 13.38 15.07 -1.08
C TRP A 114 13.02 14.31 0.20
N ARG A 115 11.98 13.50 0.11
CA ARG A 115 11.49 12.65 1.18
C ARG A 115 11.77 11.20 0.83
N GLU A 116 12.24 10.47 1.83
CA GLU A 116 12.36 9.02 1.74
C GLU A 116 10.98 8.37 1.58
N PRO A 117 10.91 7.17 0.97
CA PRO A 117 9.67 6.41 0.89
C PRO A 117 9.15 6.12 2.29
N LEU A 118 7.84 6.32 2.49
CA LEU A 118 7.21 5.89 3.73
C LEU A 118 7.24 4.35 3.81
N PRO A 119 7.35 3.75 5.00
CA PRO A 119 7.34 2.29 5.17
C PRO A 119 5.92 1.74 5.05
N CYS A 120 5.21 2.10 3.97
CA CYS A 120 3.82 1.77 3.69
C CYS A 120 3.67 0.45 2.94
N VAL A 121 4.65 0.16 2.08
CA VAL A 121 4.70 -1.05 1.27
C VAL A 121 6.09 -1.65 1.36
N VAL A 122 6.18 -2.98 1.46
CA VAL A 122 7.44 -3.71 1.35
C VAL A 122 7.35 -4.74 0.24
N GLN A 123 8.49 -5.04 -0.38
CA GLN A 123 8.61 -6.10 -1.38
C GLN A 123 9.38 -7.28 -0.78
N ASP A 124 8.86 -8.49 -0.96
CA ASP A 124 9.59 -9.71 -0.61
C ASP A 124 10.58 -10.14 -1.72
N THR A 125 11.29 -11.24 -1.47
CA THR A 125 12.29 -11.76 -2.42
C THR A 125 11.70 -12.34 -3.70
N ASP A 126 10.40 -12.63 -3.70
CA ASP A 126 9.69 -13.20 -4.84
C ASP A 126 8.98 -12.09 -5.66
N GLY A 127 9.21 -10.82 -5.31
CA GLY A 127 8.63 -9.66 -5.97
C GLY A 127 7.21 -9.33 -5.53
N ILE A 128 6.70 -9.96 -4.46
CA ILE A 128 5.37 -9.72 -3.92
C ILE A 128 5.42 -8.54 -2.95
N PHE A 129 4.52 -7.59 -3.17
CA PHE A 129 4.33 -6.42 -2.33
C PHE A 129 3.33 -6.68 -1.21
N TYR A 130 3.62 -6.17 -0.03
CA TYR A 130 2.78 -6.26 1.15
C TYR A 130 2.57 -4.88 1.77
N ILE A 131 1.34 -4.62 2.20
CA ILE A 131 1.00 -3.43 2.98
C ILE A 131 1.46 -3.63 4.43
N THR A 132 2.01 -2.58 5.01
CA THR A 132 2.44 -2.58 6.42
C THR A 132 1.33 -2.15 7.36
N GLU A 133 1.48 -2.43 8.66
CA GLU A 133 0.62 -1.88 9.70
C GLU A 133 0.55 -0.36 9.64
N TYR A 134 1.71 0.28 9.43
CA TYR A 134 1.83 1.73 9.38
C TYR A 134 0.88 2.33 8.35
N PHE A 135 0.81 1.75 7.14
CA PHE A 135 -0.15 2.20 6.13
C PHE A 135 -1.61 2.11 6.62
N ILE A 136 -2.02 0.96 7.16
CA ILE A 136 -3.40 0.76 7.63
C ILE A 136 -3.73 1.75 8.76
N THR A 137 -2.83 1.93 9.72
CA THR A 137 -3.01 2.90 10.81
C THR A 137 -3.12 4.32 10.28
N ARG A 138 -2.37 4.71 9.24
CA ARG A 138 -2.49 6.04 8.65
C ARG A 138 -3.80 6.24 7.90
N CYS A 139 -4.37 5.20 7.30
CA CYS A 139 -5.66 5.30 6.59
C CYS A 139 -6.88 5.51 7.50
N ILE A 140 -6.80 5.12 8.78
CA ILE A 140 -7.92 5.23 9.74
C ILE A 140 -7.87 6.50 10.61
N GLN A 141 -6.78 7.29 10.53
CA GLN A 141 -6.55 8.49 11.34
C GLN A 141 -7.16 9.75 10.73
#